data_AF-A0A954A157-F1
#
_entry.id   AF-A0A954A157-F1
#
_cell.length_a   1.000
_cell.length_b   1.000
_cell.length_c   1.000
_cell.angle_alpha   90.00
_cell.angle_beta   90.00
_cell.angle_gamma   90.00
#
_symmetry.space_group_name_H-M   'P 1'
#
loop_
_entity.id
_entity.type
_entity.pdbx_description
1 polymer ?
#
loop_
_entity_poly.entity_id
_entity_poly.type
_entity_poly.pdbx_seq_one_letter_code
_entity_poly.pdbx_strand_id
1 'polypeptide(L)'
;MPETHHSQCASRQHESGLTFVEIVVVLAVISLLAGIIVPSMMSVTKDAHATKIISTFQALRLACEQHYAHTGSMALEYSGSSYQAATYHKLSMTQTTTGWKGPYIDHPISFGDNPFGTTIHLYNSVSALTNYAAGGFDMNGDGTDDITTDSNVLVVWGVPESTAKAVDDSLDRGNLGADWKTSGRVEWNNDILAIYIIKP
;
A
#
# COMPACT_ATOMS: atom_id res chain seq x y z
N MET A 1 54.40 -71.48 10.60
CA MET A 1 54.01 -70.06 10.60
C MET A 1 53.09 -69.86 9.40
N PRO A 2 51.77 -69.67 9.58
CA PRO A 2 50.85 -69.51 8.45
C PRO A 2 50.51 -68.02 8.20
N GLU A 3 50.43 -67.64 6.92
CA GLU A 3 49.99 -66.32 6.44
C GLU A 3 48.46 -66.20 6.48
N THR A 4 47.97 -65.03 6.89
CA THR A 4 46.55 -64.64 6.84
C THR A 4 46.27 -63.80 5.59
N HIS A 5 45.45 -64.30 4.67
CA HIS A 5 44.86 -63.49 3.59
C HIS A 5 43.40 -63.15 3.94
N HIS A 6 43.14 -61.89 4.27
CA HIS A 6 41.78 -61.33 4.28
C HIS A 6 41.52 -60.61 2.96
N SER A 7 40.68 -61.20 2.11
CA SER A 7 40.16 -60.58 0.89
C SER A 7 39.13 -59.50 1.23
N GLN A 8 39.43 -58.24 0.96
CA GLN A 8 38.45 -57.15 0.95
C GLN A 8 37.62 -57.22 -0.34
N CYS A 9 36.30 -57.31 -0.19
CA CYS A 9 35.35 -57.24 -1.29
C CYS A 9 34.94 -55.77 -1.50
N ALA A 10 35.45 -55.14 -2.56
CA ALA A 10 35.12 -53.76 -2.90
C ALA A 10 33.75 -53.66 -3.59
N SER A 11 32.81 -52.91 -3.01
CA SER A 11 31.54 -52.55 -3.66
C SER A 11 31.80 -51.52 -4.75
N ARG A 12 31.55 -51.87 -6.02
CA ARG A 12 31.55 -50.89 -7.12
C ARG A 12 30.33 -49.99 -6.99
N GLN A 13 30.53 -48.73 -6.62
CA GLN A 13 29.51 -47.69 -6.82
C GLN A 13 29.45 -47.37 -8.31
N HIS A 14 28.30 -47.63 -8.92
CA HIS A 14 28.04 -47.27 -10.31
C HIS A 14 27.65 -45.79 -10.35
N GLU A 15 28.64 -44.92 -10.57
CA GLU A 15 28.38 -43.51 -10.87
C GLU A 15 27.86 -43.41 -12.30
N SER A 16 26.54 -43.26 -12.47
CA SER A 16 25.95 -42.93 -13.77
C SER A 16 26.21 -41.45 -14.06
N GLY A 17 27.12 -41.17 -14.99
CA GLY A 17 27.36 -39.81 -15.49
C GLY A 17 26.14 -39.29 -16.25
N LEU A 18 25.65 -38.11 -15.86
CA LEU A 18 24.66 -37.36 -16.62
C LEU A 18 25.22 -37.05 -18.01
N THR A 19 24.43 -37.27 -19.05
CA THR A 19 24.88 -36.97 -20.42
C THR A 19 24.87 -35.47 -20.66
N PHE A 20 25.81 -34.97 -21.47
CA PHE A 20 25.84 -33.54 -21.84
C PHE A 20 24.53 -33.09 -22.50
N VAL A 21 23.94 -33.98 -23.31
CA VAL A 21 22.66 -33.74 -23.99
C VAL A 21 21.53 -33.53 -22.98
N GLU A 22 21.49 -34.31 -21.91
CA GLU A 22 20.45 -34.23 -20.89
C GLU A 22 20.48 -32.90 -20.14
N ILE A 23 21.67 -32.40 -19.81
CA ILE A 23 21.81 -31.09 -19.19
C ILE A 23 21.47 -29.96 -20.18
N VAL A 24 21.87 -30.06 -21.45
CA VAL A 24 21.56 -29.04 -22.47
C VAL A 24 20.06 -28.93 -22.74
N VAL A 25 19.35 -30.04 -22.85
CA VAL A 25 17.89 -30.05 -23.06
C VAL A 25 17.17 -29.45 -21.86
N VAL A 26 17.58 -29.81 -20.64
CA VAL A 26 16.97 -29.26 -19.42
C VAL A 26 17.18 -27.76 -19.31
N LEU A 27 18.39 -27.26 -19.59
CA LEU A 27 18.68 -25.82 -19.59
C LEU A 27 17.90 -25.08 -20.70
N ALA A 28 17.71 -25.70 -21.86
CA ALA A 28 16.89 -25.15 -22.94
C ALA A 28 15.42 -24.98 -22.51
N VAL A 29 14.84 -25.95 -21.79
CA VAL A 29 13.45 -25.84 -21.31
C VAL A 29 13.32 -24.85 -20.15
N ILE A 30 14.26 -24.84 -19.20
CA ILE A 30 14.24 -23.88 -18.07
C ILE A 30 14.35 -22.44 -18.57
N SER A 31 15.26 -22.16 -19.51
CA SER A 31 15.42 -20.81 -20.07
C SER A 31 14.18 -20.32 -20.82
N LEU A 32 13.51 -21.22 -21.56
CA LEU A 32 12.24 -20.91 -22.23
C LEU A 32 11.13 -20.58 -21.23
N LEU A 33 10.97 -21.40 -20.18
CA LEU A 33 9.95 -21.16 -19.15
C LEU A 33 10.23 -19.89 -18.34
N ALA A 34 11.50 -19.65 -17.98
CA ALA A 34 11.91 -18.43 -17.28
C ALA A 34 11.62 -17.16 -18.10
N GLY A 35 11.77 -17.22 -19.43
CA GLY A 35 11.48 -16.10 -20.33
C GLY A 35 10.01 -15.67 -20.38
N ILE A 36 9.07 -16.57 -20.05
CA ILE A 36 7.62 -16.32 -20.17
C ILE A 36 7.00 -15.76 -18.87
N ILE A 37 7.64 -15.99 -17.72
CA ILE A 37 7.03 -15.71 -16.41
C ILE A 37 7.13 -14.22 -15.99
N VAL A 38 8.11 -13.48 -16.53
CA VAL A 38 8.40 -12.10 -16.10
C VAL A 38 7.26 -11.09 -16.36
N PRO A 39 6.64 -11.00 -17.55
CA PRO A 39 5.69 -9.92 -17.82
C PRO A 39 4.38 -10.01 -17.03
N SER A 40 3.94 -11.20 -16.60
CA SER A 40 2.66 -11.36 -15.90
C SER A 40 2.69 -10.90 -14.45
N MET A 41 3.84 -10.99 -13.77
CA MET A 41 3.94 -10.61 -12.35
C MET A 41 3.77 -9.10 -12.15
N MET A 42 4.16 -8.28 -13.13
CA MET A 42 4.11 -6.81 -13.02
C MET A 42 2.68 -6.22 -13.10
N SER A 43 1.71 -6.94 -13.66
CA SER A 43 0.31 -6.48 -13.67
C SER A 43 -0.41 -6.84 -12.37
N VAL A 44 -0.18 -8.06 -11.87
CA VAL A 44 -0.78 -8.54 -10.62
C VAL A 44 -0.32 -7.70 -9.42
N THR A 45 0.93 -7.23 -9.41
CA THR A 45 1.44 -6.37 -8.34
C THR A 45 0.79 -4.98 -8.31
N LYS A 46 0.45 -4.41 -9.47
CA LYS A 46 -0.25 -3.11 -9.56
C LYS A 46 -1.64 -3.19 -8.93
N ASP A 47 -2.37 -4.25 -9.25
CA ASP A 47 -3.69 -4.51 -8.69
C ASP A 47 -3.61 -4.75 -7.18
N ALA A 48 -2.58 -5.44 -6.70
CA ALA A 48 -2.35 -5.68 -5.28
C ALA A 48 -2.03 -4.39 -4.50
N HIS A 49 -1.21 -3.49 -5.05
CA HIS A 49 -0.90 -2.20 -4.42
C HIS A 49 -2.13 -1.30 -4.32
N ALA A 50 -2.91 -1.19 -5.40
CA ALA A 50 -4.18 -0.45 -5.39
C ALA A 50 -5.16 -1.05 -4.37
N THR A 51 -5.31 -2.38 -4.37
CA THR A 51 -6.15 -3.10 -3.40
C THR A 51 -5.73 -2.82 -1.96
N LYS A 52 -4.42 -2.81 -1.67
CA LYS A 52 -3.90 -2.47 -0.34
C LYS A 52 -4.29 -1.05 0.06
N ILE A 53 -4.06 -0.05 -0.80
CA ILE A 53 -4.44 1.34 -0.52
C ILE A 53 -5.94 1.45 -0.25
N ILE A 54 -6.78 0.82 -1.07
CA ILE A 54 -8.25 0.84 -0.91
C ILE A 54 -8.65 0.18 0.43
N SER A 55 -8.02 -0.94 0.80
CA SER A 55 -8.32 -1.62 2.07
C SER A 55 -7.92 -0.77 3.28
N THR A 56 -6.74 -0.15 3.26
CA THR A 56 -6.27 0.78 4.30
C THR A 56 -7.20 1.99 4.39
N PHE A 57 -7.62 2.55 3.25
CA PHE A 57 -8.58 3.64 3.18
C PHE A 57 -9.91 3.27 3.83
N GLN A 58 -10.48 2.10 3.54
CA GLN A 58 -11.75 1.66 4.13
C GLN A 58 -11.65 1.47 5.64
N ALA A 59 -10.56 0.89 6.13
CA ALA A 59 -10.31 0.72 7.56
C ALA A 59 -10.18 2.08 8.27
N LEU A 60 -9.38 3.00 7.72
CA LEU A 60 -9.21 4.33 8.27
C LEU A 60 -10.49 5.16 8.19
N ARG A 61 -11.28 5.02 7.12
CA ARG A 61 -12.58 5.68 6.99
C ARG A 61 -13.51 5.32 8.15
N LEU A 62 -13.66 4.02 8.42
CA LEU A 62 -14.51 3.55 9.52
C LEU A 62 -14.00 4.05 10.88
N ALA A 63 -12.68 4.01 11.09
CA ALA A 63 -12.06 4.51 12.30
C ALA A 63 -12.27 6.03 12.49
N CYS A 64 -12.15 6.83 11.43
CA CYS A 64 -12.45 8.26 11.44
C CYS A 64 -13.92 8.54 11.80
N GLU A 65 -14.86 7.82 11.17
CA GLU A 65 -16.30 7.95 11.43
C GLU A 65 -16.61 7.65 12.90
N GLN A 66 -16.05 6.57 13.47
CA GLN A 66 -16.21 6.22 14.88
C GLN A 66 -15.57 7.24 15.82
N HIS A 67 -14.35 7.67 15.52
CA HIS A 67 -13.65 8.69 16.31
C HIS A 67 -14.45 9.99 16.35
N TYR A 68 -14.94 10.44 15.20
CA TYR A 68 -15.75 11.65 15.12
C TYR A 68 -17.07 11.50 15.89
N ALA A 69 -17.78 10.37 15.74
CA ALA A 69 -19.01 10.12 16.47
C ALA A 69 -18.83 10.14 18.00
N HIS A 70 -17.63 9.81 18.49
CA HIS A 70 -17.31 9.78 19.92
C HIS A 70 -16.76 11.10 20.46
N THR A 71 -15.97 11.83 19.67
CA THR A 71 -15.20 12.98 20.14
C THR A 71 -15.66 14.31 19.54
N GLY A 72 -16.47 14.29 18.48
CA GLY A 72 -16.87 15.45 17.69
C GLY A 72 -15.71 16.11 16.92
N SER A 73 -14.53 15.48 16.86
CA SER A 73 -13.32 16.04 16.27
C SER A 73 -12.75 15.14 15.17
N MET A 74 -12.18 15.76 14.13
CA MET A 74 -11.45 15.03 13.08
C MET A 74 -10.22 14.35 13.66
N ALA A 75 -9.96 13.12 13.23
CA ALA A 75 -8.77 12.40 13.65
C ALA A 75 -7.54 12.81 12.84
N LEU A 76 -6.35 12.60 13.36
CA LEU A 76 -5.12 12.60 12.58
C LEU A 76 -4.27 11.40 13.00
N GLU A 77 -3.51 10.86 12.06
CA GLU A 77 -2.72 9.66 12.25
C GLU A 77 -1.54 9.71 11.29
N TYR A 78 -0.29 9.75 11.77
CA TYR A 78 0.90 9.96 10.93
C TYR A 78 1.89 8.81 11.03
N SER A 79 2.36 8.29 9.89
CA SER A 79 3.44 7.31 9.84
C SER A 79 4.82 7.92 10.07
N GLY A 80 5.73 7.17 10.68
CA GLY A 80 7.17 7.43 10.60
C GLY A 80 7.82 7.77 11.94
N SER A 81 9.15 7.66 11.97
CA SER A 81 9.91 7.67 13.22
C SER A 81 9.86 9.01 13.97
N SER A 82 9.61 10.13 13.29
CA SER A 82 9.50 11.46 13.90
C SER A 82 8.18 11.70 14.64
N TYR A 83 7.16 10.88 14.39
CA TYR A 83 5.84 10.98 14.99
C TYR A 83 5.66 9.82 15.96
N GLN A 84 6.08 9.97 17.22
CA GLN A 84 5.94 8.93 18.25
C GLN A 84 4.98 9.34 19.38
N ALA A 85 4.67 10.63 19.47
CA ALA A 85 3.80 11.14 20.51
C ALA A 85 2.34 10.84 20.17
N ALA A 86 1.53 10.49 21.18
CA ALA A 86 0.11 10.17 21.04
C ALA A 86 -0.70 11.29 20.33
N THR A 87 -0.23 12.54 20.34
CA THR A 87 -0.87 13.63 19.61
C THR A 87 -0.88 13.43 18.08
N TYR A 88 0.00 12.60 17.55
CA TYR A 88 0.08 12.25 16.12
C TYR A 88 -0.69 10.97 15.77
N HIS A 89 -1.37 10.37 16.74
CA HIS A 89 -1.90 9.01 16.66
C HIS A 89 -3.30 8.92 17.29
N LYS A 90 -4.24 9.73 16.78
CA LYS A 90 -5.58 9.89 17.40
C LYS A 90 -6.45 8.63 17.27
N LEU A 91 -6.15 7.76 16.30
CA LEU A 91 -6.89 6.54 16.06
C LEU A 91 -6.27 5.34 16.79
N SER A 92 -4.94 5.28 16.89
CA SER A 92 -4.23 4.09 17.39
C SER A 92 -3.78 4.16 18.85
N MET A 93 -3.47 5.36 19.37
CA MET A 93 -2.93 5.53 20.73
C MET A 93 -3.95 6.14 21.69
N THR A 94 -3.83 5.82 22.97
CA THR A 94 -4.67 6.37 24.03
C THR A 94 -4.66 7.90 24.02
N GLN A 95 -5.86 8.50 24.03
CA GLN A 95 -6.04 9.96 24.04
C GLN A 95 -6.69 10.43 25.34
N THR A 96 -6.46 11.70 25.67
CA THR A 96 -7.16 12.40 26.76
C THR A 96 -8.36 13.21 26.28
N THR A 97 -8.67 13.16 24.98
CA THR A 97 -9.80 13.87 24.38
C THR A 97 -11.12 13.35 24.96
N THR A 98 -12.01 14.28 25.34
CA THR A 98 -13.35 13.95 25.84
C THR A 98 -14.09 13.03 24.87
N GLY A 99 -14.71 11.98 25.41
CA GLY A 99 -15.53 11.05 24.65
C GLY A 99 -14.73 9.97 23.89
N TRP A 100 -13.39 10.00 23.89
CA TRP A 100 -12.59 8.98 23.23
C TRP A 100 -12.87 7.57 23.80
N LYS A 101 -13.14 6.61 22.92
CA LYS A 101 -13.41 5.19 23.26
C LYS A 101 -12.53 4.21 22.47
N GLY A 102 -11.43 4.71 21.91
CA GLY A 102 -10.53 3.92 21.08
C GLY A 102 -9.74 2.88 21.89
N PRO A 103 -8.71 2.28 21.27
CA PRO A 103 -8.22 2.58 19.93
C PRO A 103 -9.20 2.15 18.84
N TYR A 104 -9.22 2.88 17.73
CA TYR A 104 -10.09 2.67 16.57
C TYR A 104 -9.39 1.88 15.45
N ILE A 105 -8.07 1.79 15.51
CA ILE A 105 -7.24 0.91 14.67
C ILE A 105 -6.30 0.12 15.58
N ASP A 106 -5.85 -1.04 15.12
CA ASP A 106 -5.09 -2.02 15.90
C ASP A 106 -3.62 -1.65 16.11
N HIS A 107 -3.05 -0.82 15.24
CA HIS A 107 -1.70 -0.28 15.41
C HIS A 107 -1.57 1.14 14.85
N PRO A 108 -0.55 1.92 15.29
CA PRO A 108 -0.19 3.17 14.65
C PRO A 108 0.16 2.93 13.19
N ILE A 109 -0.32 3.81 12.30
CA ILE A 109 0.03 3.68 10.89
C ILE A 109 1.55 3.84 10.73
N SER A 110 2.09 3.12 9.77
CA SER A 110 3.52 2.96 9.55
C SER A 110 3.82 3.00 8.06
N PHE A 111 5.10 3.11 7.70
CA PHE A 111 5.53 2.97 6.31
C PHE A 111 5.15 1.62 5.70
N GLY A 112 4.95 0.59 6.53
CA GLY A 112 4.50 -0.73 6.09
C GLY A 112 3.05 -0.73 5.59
N ASP A 113 2.23 0.25 5.94
CA ASP A 113 0.84 0.36 5.47
C ASP A 113 0.75 0.98 4.07
N ASN A 114 1.78 1.71 3.68
CA ASN A 114 1.97 2.11 2.30
C ASN A 114 2.56 0.93 1.50
N PRO A 115 1.91 0.46 0.41
CA PRO A 115 2.47 -0.60 -0.45
C PRO A 115 3.88 -0.31 -0.99
N PHE A 116 4.27 0.96 -1.07
CA PHE A 116 5.57 1.41 -1.59
C PHE A 116 6.62 1.62 -0.49
N GLY A 117 6.28 1.36 0.78
CA GLY A 117 7.23 1.48 1.90
C GLY A 117 7.60 2.93 2.26
N THR A 118 6.83 3.89 1.79
CA THR A 118 7.00 5.34 1.97
C THR A 118 5.95 5.89 2.94
N THR A 119 5.93 7.21 3.09
CA THR A 119 5.01 7.92 4.00
C THR A 119 3.53 7.65 3.69
N ILE A 120 2.73 7.54 4.73
CA ILE A 120 1.27 7.54 4.70
C ILE A 120 0.74 8.35 5.89
N HIS A 121 -0.13 9.30 5.63
CA HIS A 121 -0.66 10.22 6.64
C HIS A 121 -2.15 10.38 6.49
N LEU A 122 -2.85 10.39 7.62
CA LEU A 122 -4.22 10.84 7.74
C LEU A 122 -4.19 12.26 8.35
N TYR A 123 -4.63 13.24 7.56
CA TYR A 123 -4.81 14.61 8.00
C TYR A 123 -6.23 14.84 8.52
N ASN A 124 -6.36 15.84 9.38
CA ASN A 124 -7.63 16.30 9.97
C ASN A 124 -8.20 17.56 9.28
N SER A 125 -7.52 18.09 8.25
CA SER A 125 -7.98 19.24 7.49
C SER A 125 -7.42 19.22 6.07
N VAL A 126 -8.23 19.64 5.09
CA VAL A 126 -7.77 19.84 3.70
C VAL A 126 -6.79 21.01 3.59
N SER A 127 -6.93 22.01 4.47
CA SER A 127 -6.04 23.18 4.50
C SER A 127 -4.59 22.83 4.87
N ALA A 128 -4.38 21.69 5.51
CA ALA A 128 -3.05 21.17 5.81
C ALA A 128 -2.34 20.58 4.57
N LEU A 129 -3.05 20.45 3.44
CA LEU A 129 -2.58 19.84 2.19
C LEU A 129 -2.07 20.88 1.19
N THR A 130 -1.40 21.93 1.66
CA THR A 130 -0.99 23.09 0.84
C THR A 130 -0.12 22.75 -0.37
N ASN A 131 0.46 21.54 -0.42
CA ASN A 131 1.30 21.07 -1.52
C ASN A 131 0.63 20.01 -2.43
N TYR A 132 -0.55 19.50 -2.05
CA TYR A 132 -1.12 18.26 -2.61
C TYR A 132 -2.58 18.39 -3.04
N ALA A 133 -3.35 19.26 -2.38
CA ALA A 133 -4.73 19.62 -2.71
C ALA A 133 -4.87 21.12 -2.35
N ALA A 134 -4.45 21.99 -3.27
CA ALA A 134 -4.10 23.39 -3.01
C ALA A 134 -5.33 24.30 -2.81
N GLY A 135 -6.12 24.05 -1.77
CA GLY A 135 -7.31 24.83 -1.43
C GLY A 135 -8.49 23.95 -1.03
N GLY A 136 -8.51 22.70 -1.48
CA GLY A 136 -9.60 21.77 -1.21
C GLY A 136 -9.63 20.61 -2.19
N PHE A 137 -10.79 19.96 -2.27
CA PHE A 137 -11.11 18.96 -3.30
C PHE A 137 -12.25 19.49 -4.17
N ASP A 138 -12.07 19.43 -5.50
CA ASP A 138 -13.09 19.72 -6.50
C ASP A 138 -13.89 18.44 -6.77
N MET A 139 -15.00 18.22 -6.07
CA MET A 139 -15.71 16.94 -6.11
C MET A 139 -16.48 16.74 -7.41
N ASN A 140 -16.81 17.82 -8.12
CA ASN A 140 -17.69 17.81 -9.27
C ASN A 140 -16.97 18.07 -10.61
N GLY A 141 -15.69 18.47 -10.58
CA GLY A 141 -14.88 18.76 -11.76
C GLY A 141 -15.19 20.11 -12.40
N ASP A 142 -15.74 21.07 -11.67
CA ASP A 142 -16.08 22.40 -12.19
C ASP A 142 -14.94 23.41 -12.09
N GLY A 143 -13.79 22.99 -11.54
CA GLY A 143 -12.62 23.83 -11.34
C GLY A 143 -12.66 24.67 -10.06
N THR A 144 -13.64 24.43 -9.17
CA THR A 144 -13.78 25.06 -7.86
C THR A 144 -13.70 24.04 -6.75
N ASP A 145 -12.98 24.35 -5.67
CA ASP A 145 -12.93 23.48 -4.50
C ASP A 145 -14.29 23.45 -3.77
N ASP A 146 -14.93 22.28 -3.73
CA ASP A 146 -16.16 22.04 -2.97
C ASP A 146 -15.87 21.83 -1.48
N ILE A 147 -14.72 21.23 -1.15
CA ILE A 147 -14.32 20.90 0.22
C ILE A 147 -13.10 21.71 0.63
N THR A 148 -13.30 22.76 1.43
CA THR A 148 -12.24 23.70 1.83
C THR A 148 -12.00 23.79 3.34
N THR A 149 -12.65 22.93 4.15
CA THR A 149 -12.65 22.98 5.62
C THR A 149 -12.12 21.70 6.27
N ASP A 150 -12.08 21.68 7.61
CA ASP A 150 -11.72 20.50 8.42
C ASP A 150 -12.45 19.25 7.95
N SER A 151 -11.67 18.26 7.52
CA SER A 151 -12.10 17.01 6.91
C SER A 151 -10.97 15.99 7.04
N ASN A 152 -11.31 14.71 7.07
CA ASN A 152 -10.29 13.67 7.05
C ASN A 152 -9.82 13.36 5.63
N VAL A 153 -8.50 13.35 5.43
CA VAL A 153 -7.87 13.05 4.14
C VAL A 153 -6.71 12.09 4.33
N LEU A 154 -6.73 11.00 3.59
CA LEU A 154 -5.60 10.06 3.52
C LEU A 154 -4.65 10.52 2.42
N VAL A 155 -3.37 10.63 2.73
CA VAL A 155 -2.31 10.98 1.78
C VAL A 155 -1.26 9.88 1.77
N VAL A 156 -0.91 9.42 0.56
CA VAL A 156 0.01 8.32 0.32
C VAL A 156 1.08 8.79 -0.66
N TRP A 157 2.35 8.73 -0.27
CA TRP A 157 3.49 9.19 -1.09
C TRP A 157 4.11 8.07 -1.90
N GLY A 158 4.80 8.41 -2.98
CA GLY A 158 5.49 7.44 -3.85
C GLY A 158 4.54 6.54 -4.65
N VAL A 159 3.30 6.97 -4.85
CA VAL A 159 2.29 6.23 -5.62
C VAL A 159 2.44 6.55 -7.11
N PRO A 160 2.78 5.56 -7.96
CA PRO A 160 2.82 5.76 -9.40
C PRO A 160 1.44 6.10 -9.98
N GLU A 161 1.40 6.93 -11.03
CA GLU A 161 0.15 7.36 -11.69
C GLU A 161 -0.79 6.19 -12.03
N SER A 162 -0.24 5.08 -12.56
CA SER A 162 -1.06 3.91 -12.90
C SER A 162 -1.77 3.27 -11.69
N THR A 163 -1.16 3.29 -10.51
CA THR A 163 -1.77 2.78 -9.27
C THR A 163 -2.78 3.78 -8.73
N ALA A 164 -2.43 5.08 -8.76
CA ALA A 164 -3.36 6.15 -8.40
C ALA A 164 -4.64 6.10 -9.25
N LYS A 165 -4.50 5.93 -10.58
CA LYS A 165 -5.63 5.79 -11.51
C LYS A 165 -6.50 4.57 -11.17
N ALA A 166 -5.90 3.44 -10.81
CA ALA A 166 -6.66 2.25 -10.42
C ALA A 166 -7.44 2.46 -9.10
N VAL A 167 -6.87 3.22 -8.15
CA VAL A 167 -7.57 3.61 -6.91
C VAL A 167 -8.73 4.56 -7.23
N ASP A 168 -8.48 5.58 -8.04
CA ASP A 168 -9.49 6.53 -8.55
C ASP A 168 -10.66 5.80 -9.23
N ASP A 169 -10.38 4.93 -10.21
CA ASP A 169 -11.42 4.16 -10.91
C ASP A 169 -12.28 3.32 -9.96
N SER A 170 -11.68 2.81 -8.88
CA SER A 170 -12.40 2.04 -7.87
C SER A 170 -13.25 2.90 -6.92
N LEU A 171 -12.81 4.11 -6.58
CA LEU A 171 -13.47 4.95 -5.57
C LEU A 171 -14.46 5.95 -6.19
N ASP A 172 -14.15 6.51 -7.36
CA ASP A 172 -14.96 7.54 -8.02
C ASP A 172 -15.68 7.03 -9.28
N ARG A 173 -15.59 5.72 -9.55
CA ARG A 173 -16.38 4.99 -10.56
C ARG A 173 -16.28 5.60 -11.97
N GLY A 174 -15.14 6.22 -12.30
CA GLY A 174 -14.81 6.70 -13.64
C GLY A 174 -15.59 7.92 -14.14
N ASN A 175 -16.24 8.69 -13.27
CA ASN A 175 -17.20 9.73 -13.67
C ASN A 175 -16.59 11.13 -13.91
N LEU A 176 -15.27 11.29 -13.94
CA LEU A 176 -14.61 12.61 -13.97
C LEU A 176 -13.74 12.90 -15.20
N GLY A 177 -13.79 12.05 -16.24
CA GLY A 177 -13.17 12.38 -17.53
C GLY A 177 -11.64 12.57 -17.49
N ALA A 178 -11.11 13.54 -18.25
CA ALA A 178 -9.67 13.76 -18.43
C ALA A 178 -8.96 14.38 -17.20
N ASP A 179 -9.73 14.93 -16.25
CA ASP A 179 -9.23 15.73 -15.12
C ASP A 179 -9.25 14.97 -13.78
N TRP A 180 -9.32 13.64 -13.82
CA TRP A 180 -9.32 12.76 -12.63
C TRP A 180 -8.17 13.01 -11.62
N LYS A 181 -7.09 13.66 -12.06
CA LYS A 181 -5.94 13.97 -11.19
C LYS A 181 -6.24 15.09 -10.19
N THR A 182 -7.20 15.96 -10.52
CA THR A 182 -7.47 17.21 -9.80
C THR A 182 -8.94 17.35 -9.43
N SER A 183 -9.72 16.29 -9.61
CA SER A 183 -11.15 16.32 -9.36
C SER A 183 -11.60 15.00 -8.78
N GLY A 184 -12.58 15.06 -7.89
CA GLY A 184 -13.20 13.93 -7.24
C GLY A 184 -12.78 13.80 -5.78
N ARG A 185 -12.97 12.60 -5.26
CA ARG A 185 -12.50 12.20 -3.95
C ARG A 185 -11.03 11.84 -3.98
N VAL A 186 -10.55 11.37 -5.14
CA VAL A 186 -9.19 10.93 -5.35
C VAL A 186 -8.47 11.94 -6.23
N GLU A 187 -7.42 12.55 -5.68
CA GLU A 187 -6.56 13.45 -6.43
C GLU A 187 -5.12 12.93 -6.42
N TRP A 188 -4.37 13.23 -7.47
CA TRP A 188 -3.00 12.76 -7.62
C TRP A 188 -2.09 13.83 -8.25
N ASN A 189 -0.93 14.05 -7.63
CA ASN A 189 0.08 14.99 -8.10
C ASN A 189 1.51 14.45 -7.92
N ASN A 190 2.25 14.31 -9.03
CA ASN A 190 3.68 13.94 -9.17
C ASN A 190 4.15 12.60 -8.57
N ASP A 191 3.55 12.12 -7.49
CA ASP A 191 3.70 10.80 -6.87
C ASP A 191 2.84 10.68 -5.59
N ILE A 192 1.96 11.64 -5.35
CA ILE A 192 1.23 11.80 -4.09
C ILE A 192 -0.23 11.60 -4.40
N LEU A 193 -0.81 10.59 -3.76
CA LEU A 193 -2.23 10.26 -3.85
C LEU A 193 -2.93 10.81 -2.61
N ALA A 194 -3.92 11.67 -2.81
CA ALA A 194 -4.79 12.19 -1.76
C ALA A 194 -6.19 11.58 -1.94
N ILE A 195 -6.79 11.09 -0.86
CA ILE A 195 -8.11 10.48 -0.86
C ILE A 195 -8.94 11.13 0.25
N TYR A 196 -9.97 11.85 -0.15
CA TYR A 196 -10.96 12.39 0.77
C TYR A 196 -11.77 11.27 1.43
N ILE A 197 -11.88 11.31 2.76
CA ILE A 197 -12.62 10.32 3.53
C ILE A 197 -14.02 10.84 3.82
N ILE A 198 -14.10 11.89 4.65
CA ILE A 198 -15.36 12.41 5.15
C ILE A 198 -15.16 13.83 5.71
N LYS A 199 -16.16 14.66 5.43
CA LYS A 199 -16.61 15.79 6.24
C LYS A 199 -17.96 15.35 6.79
N PRO A 200 -18.06 15.05 8.10
CA PRO A 200 -19.30 14.58 8.71
C PRO A 200 -20.39 15.65 8.70
#